data_AF-A0AAD4I3H4-F1
#
_entry.id   AF-A0AAD4I3H4-F1
#
_cell.length_a   1.000
_cell.length_b   1.000
_cell.length_c   1.000
_cell.angle_alpha   90.00
_cell.angle_beta   90.00
_cell.angle_gamma   90.00
#
_symmetry.space_group_name_H-M   'P 1'
#
loop_
_entity.id
_entity.type
_entity.pdbx_description
1 polymer ?
#
loop_
_entity_poly.entity_id
_entity_poly.type
_entity_poly.pdbx_seq_one_letter_code
_entity_poly.pdbx_strand_id
1 'polypeptide(L)'
;MPTLMIVKNYTGDKLNFGLAAEKAKANGHDVNMVVVGDDVSVEANPLVGQRGLAGVVFVHKIAGAIAATGFVIPASQSNILSID
;
A
#
# COMPACT_ATOMS: atom_id res chain seq x y z
N MET A 1 -17.01 4.63 -2.87
CA MET A 1 -16.10 5.43 -2.03
C MET A 1 -14.68 4.98 -2.33
N PRO A 2 -13.72 5.90 -2.46
CA PRO A 2 -12.32 5.56 -2.68
C PRO A 2 -11.80 4.67 -1.54
N THR A 3 -11.01 3.66 -1.88
CA THR A 3 -10.42 2.72 -0.93
C THR A 3 -8.90 2.74 -1.03
N LEU A 4 -8.21 2.78 0.12
CA LEU A 4 -6.75 2.62 0.18
C LEU A 4 -6.39 1.26 0.79
N MET A 5 -5.55 0.52 0.11
CA MET A 5 -4.95 -0.72 0.59
C MET A 5 -3.54 -0.45 1.09
N ILE A 6 -3.29 -0.71 2.37
CA ILE A 6 -1.95 -0.63 2.99
C ILE A 6 -1.40 -2.05 3.07
N VAL A 7 -0.38 -2.34 2.29
CA VAL A 7 0.14 -3.70 2.07
C VAL A 7 1.58 -3.76 2.54
N LYS A 8 1.95 -4.80 3.30
CA LYS A 8 3.34 -5.01 3.70
C LYS A 8 4.16 -5.49 2.49
N ASN A 9 5.42 -5.11 2.40
CA ASN A 9 6.28 -5.53 1.30
C ASN A 9 6.77 -6.98 1.47
N TYR A 10 5.86 -7.92 1.22
CA TYR A 10 6.16 -9.34 1.01
C TYR A 10 5.68 -9.75 -0.37
N THR A 11 6.38 -10.67 -1.03
CA THR A 11 6.04 -11.13 -2.39
C THR A 11 4.60 -11.61 -2.51
N GLY A 12 4.16 -12.45 -1.57
CA GLY A 12 2.79 -12.96 -1.54
C GLY A 12 1.75 -11.86 -1.31
N ASP A 13 2.05 -10.90 -0.42
CA ASP A 13 1.16 -9.78 -0.13
C ASP A 13 0.99 -8.89 -1.38
N LYS A 14 2.10 -8.49 -2.02
CA LYS A 14 2.06 -7.68 -3.25
C LYS A 14 1.25 -8.35 -4.36
N LEU A 15 1.47 -9.65 -4.58
CA LEU A 15 0.81 -10.39 -5.65
C LEU A 15 -0.70 -10.51 -5.40
N ASN A 16 -1.09 -10.94 -4.20
CA ASN A 16 -2.49 -11.17 -3.87
C ASN A 16 -3.30 -9.87 -3.85
N PHE A 17 -2.77 -8.82 -3.21
CA PHE A 17 -3.46 -7.53 -3.11
C PHE A 17 -3.38 -6.73 -4.41
N GLY A 18 -2.30 -6.85 -5.19
CA GLY A 18 -2.22 -6.29 -6.54
C GLY A 18 -3.31 -6.86 -7.46
N LEU A 19 -3.45 -8.18 -7.50
CA LEU A 19 -4.52 -8.84 -8.28
C LEU A 19 -5.92 -8.46 -7.78
N ALA A 20 -6.11 -8.32 -6.47
CA ALA A 20 -7.38 -7.86 -5.90
C ALA A 20 -7.68 -6.41 -6.31
N ALA A 21 -6.69 -5.51 -6.28
CA ALA A 21 -6.84 -4.13 -6.71
C ALA A 21 -7.18 -4.03 -8.20
N GLU A 22 -6.52 -4.82 -9.06
CA GLU A 22 -6.84 -4.88 -10.49
C GLU A 22 -8.28 -5.35 -10.73
N LYS A 23 -8.70 -6.43 -10.07
CA LYS A 23 -10.09 -6.92 -10.16
C LYS A 23 -11.10 -5.89 -9.67
N ALA A 24 -10.81 -5.22 -8.55
CA ALA A 24 -11.70 -4.19 -8.00
C ALA A 24 -11.83 -3.00 -8.96
N LYS A 25 -10.72 -2.53 -9.55
CA LYS A 25 -10.72 -1.49 -10.58
C LYS A 25 -11.51 -1.89 -11.81
N ALA A 26 -11.34 -3.13 -12.30
CA ALA A 26 -12.10 -3.67 -13.43
C ALA A 26 -13.62 -3.70 -13.15
N ASN A 27 -14.02 -3.84 -11.89
CA ASN A 27 -15.41 -3.77 -11.44
C ASN A 27 -15.90 -2.34 -11.13
N GLY A 28 -15.13 -1.31 -11.48
CA GLY A 28 -15.50 0.10 -11.31
C GLY A 28 -15.26 0.67 -9.91
N HIS A 29 -14.49 -0.01 -9.06
CA HIS A 29 -14.11 0.51 -7.75
C HIS A 29 -12.83 1.36 -7.82
N ASP A 30 -12.86 2.53 -7.21
CA ASP A 30 -11.68 3.38 -7.02
C ASP A 30 -10.84 2.83 -5.86
N VAL A 31 -9.77 2.10 -6.21
CA VAL A 31 -8.88 1.43 -5.26
C VAL A 31 -7.44 1.84 -5.53
N ASN A 32 -6.77 2.34 -4.49
CA ASN A 32 -5.36 2.69 -4.49
C ASN A 32 -4.59 1.79 -3.52
N MET A 33 -3.31 1.55 -3.80
CA MET A 33 -2.47 0.65 -3.01
C MET A 33 -1.14 1.31 -2.67
N VAL A 34 -0.75 1.21 -1.39
CA VAL A 34 0.57 1.58 -0.88
C VAL A 34 1.25 0.35 -0.31
N VAL A 35 2.52 0.17 -0.66
CA VAL A 35 3.39 -0.90 -0.16
C VAL A 35 4.35 -0.33 0.87
N VAL A 36 4.43 -0.94 2.04
CA VAL A 36 5.27 -0.49 3.17
C VAL A 36 6.44 -1.43 3.37
N GLY A 37 7.65 -0.89 3.35
CA GLY A 37 8.92 -1.61 3.55
C GLY A 37 9.80 -0.95 4.60
N ASP A 38 9.36 -0.88 5.86
CA ASP A 38 10.06 -0.19 6.95
C ASP A 38 11.31 -0.93 7.50
N ASP A 39 11.58 -2.15 7.05
CA ASP A 39 12.68 -2.96 7.56
C ASP A 39 14.05 -2.55 7.00
N VAL A 40 14.79 -1.78 7.79
CA VAL A 40 16.17 -1.37 7.46
C VAL A 40 17.24 -2.43 7.73
N SER A 41 16.87 -3.62 8.24
CA SER A 41 17.85 -4.67 8.56
C SER A 41 18.37 -5.44 7.35
N VAL A 42 17.73 -5.28 6.19
CA VAL A 42 18.08 -5.98 4.95
C VAL A 42 18.38 -4.96 3.87
N GLU A 43 19.48 -5.13 3.15
CA GLU A 43 19.74 -4.35 1.95
C GLU A 43 18.67 -4.64 0.90
N ALA A 44 18.00 -3.59 0.44
CA ALA A 44 17.01 -3.71 -0.62
C ALA A 44 17.68 -4.26 -1.89
N ASN A 45 17.16 -5.37 -2.41
CA ASN A 45 17.51 -5.82 -3.76
C ASN A 45 16.39 -5.42 -4.75
N PRO A 46 16.71 -5.30 -6.06
CA PRO A 46 15.73 -4.89 -7.07
C PRO A 46 14.50 -5.80 -7.20
N LEU A 47 14.57 -7.04 -6.69
CA LEU A 47 13.53 -8.05 -6.88
C LEU A 47 12.47 -8.02 -5.76
N VAL A 48 12.88 -7.74 -4.51
CA VAL A 48 12.03 -7.94 -3.33
C VAL A 48 11.83 -6.63 -2.53
N GLY A 49 12.86 -5.80 -2.39
CA GLY A 49 12.86 -4.64 -1.49
C GLY A 49 12.90 -5.00 0.00
N GLN A 50 12.82 -4.00 0.88
CA GLN A 50 12.78 -4.15 2.34
C GLN A 50 11.43 -4.68 2.83
N ARG A 51 11.42 -5.54 3.85
CA ARG A 51 10.16 -6.11 4.39
C ARG A 51 9.31 -5.03 5.06
N GLY A 52 7.99 -5.22 5.07
CA GLY A 52 7.10 -4.44 5.93
C GLY A 52 6.94 -5.10 7.30
N LEU A 53 7.32 -4.43 8.37
CA LEU A 53 7.26 -4.91 9.76
C LEU A 53 6.32 -4.02 10.59
N ALA A 54 6.75 -3.64 11.79
CA ALA A 54 5.90 -2.95 12.77
C ALA A 54 5.57 -1.50 12.37
N GLY A 55 6.42 -0.85 11.56
CA GLY A 55 6.22 0.52 11.08
C GLY A 55 4.91 0.72 10.32
N VAL A 56 4.36 -0.36 9.73
CA VAL A 56 3.06 -0.35 9.06
C VAL A 56 1.92 0.17 9.97
N VAL A 57 2.01 0.00 11.29
CA VAL A 57 0.98 0.49 12.24
C VAL A 57 0.90 2.02 12.23
N PHE A 58 2.02 2.72 12.07
CA PHE A 58 2.03 4.18 11.95
C PHE A 58 1.35 4.64 10.66
N VAL A 59 1.59 3.94 9.56
CA VAL A 59 0.92 4.21 8.28
C VAL A 59 -0.59 4.07 8.41
N HIS A 60 -1.07 2.99 9.06
CA HIS A 60 -2.50 2.83 9.36
C HIS A 60 -3.04 3.97 10.22
N LYS A 61 -2.32 4.36 11.27
CA LYS A 61 -2.78 5.40 12.21
C LYS A 61 -2.89 6.77 11.53
N ILE A 62 -1.92 7.11 10.70
CA ILE A 62 -1.86 8.40 9.97
C ILE A 62 -2.91 8.39 8.86
N ALA A 63 -2.91 7.38 8.00
CA ALA A 63 -3.87 7.28 6.90
C ALA A 63 -5.32 7.23 7.41
N GLY A 64 -5.58 6.49 8.49
CA GLY A 64 -6.89 6.45 9.13
C GLY A 64 -7.31 7.79 9.73
N ALA A 65 -6.39 8.53 10.35
CA ALA A 65 -6.68 9.87 10.86
C ALA A 65 -7.01 10.86 9.73
N ILE A 66 -6.27 10.80 8.62
CA ILE A 66 -6.52 11.61 7.42
C ILE A 66 -7.86 11.22 6.78
N ALA A 67 -8.16 9.93 6.65
CA ALA A 67 -9.45 9.47 6.12
C ALA A 67 -10.63 9.94 6.99
N ALA A 68 -10.45 9.99 8.32
CA ALA A 68 -11.48 10.47 9.24
C ALA A 68 -11.79 11.97 9.10
N THR A 69 -10.90 12.77 8.51
CA THR A 69 -11.18 14.18 8.19
C THR A 69 -11.92 14.36 6.87
N GLY A 70 -12.23 13.26 6.16
CA GLY A 70 -12.83 13.29 4.82
C GLY A 70 -11.82 13.56 3.71
N PHE A 71 -10.53 13.62 4.02
CA PHE A 71 -9.49 13.74 3.00
C PHE A 71 -9.39 12.43 2.21
N VAL A 72 -9.44 12.55 0.90
CA VAL A 72 -9.27 11.44 -0.04
C VAL A 72 -7.86 11.50 -0.57
N ILE A 73 -7.11 10.40 -0.42
CA ILE A 73 -5.81 10.27 -1.08
C ILE A 73 -6.08 10.18 -2.59
N PRO A 74 -5.61 11.16 -3.39
CA PRO A 74 -5.84 11.14 -4.83
C PRO A 74 -5.09 9.96 -5.45
N ALA A 75 -5.68 9.37 -6.50
CA ALA A 75 -5.03 8.31 -7.26
C ALA A 75 -3.68 8.82 -7.82
N SER A 76 -2.57 8.19 -7.44
CA SER A 76 -1.29 8.42 -8.10
C SER A 76 -1.27 7.71 -9.46
N GLN A 77 -0.66 8.33 -10.47
CA GLN A 77 -0.49 7.72 -11.80
C GLN A 77 0.36 6.43 -11.76
N SER A 78 1.17 6.24 -10.71
CA SER A 78 1.83 4.98 -10.35
C SER A 78 0.89 4.11 -9.51
N ASN A 79 0.62 2.89 -9.99
CA ASN A 79 -0.30 1.92 -9.37
C ASN A 79 0.14 1.41 -7.99
N ILE A 80 1.37 1.74 -7.56
CA ILE A 80 1.95 1.35 -6.28
C ILE A 80 2.75 2.54 -5.76
N LEU A 81 2.35 3.09 -4.63
CA LEU A 81 3.18 4.00 -3.84
C LEU A 81 4.04 3.13 -2.89
N SER A 82 5.33 3.42 -2.76
CA SER A 82 6.18 2.78 -1.76
C SER A 82 6.44 3.73 -0.59
N ILE A 83 6.57 3.16 0.60
CA ILE A 83 7.17 3.79 1.77
C ILE A 83 8.37 2.92 2.13
N ASP A 84 9.55 3.47 1.89
CA ASP A 84 10.88 2.89 2.09
C ASP A 84 11.66 3.72 3.14
#